data_AF-A0A7G9YXB9-F1
#
_entry.id   AF-A0A7G9YXB9-F1
#
_cell.length_a   1.000
_cell.length_b   1.000
_cell.length_c   1.000
_cell.angle_alpha   90.00
_cell.angle_beta   90.00
_cell.angle_gamma   90.00
#
_symmetry.space_group_name_H-M   'P 1'
#
loop_
_entity.id
_entity.type
_entity.pdbx_description
1 polymer ?
#
loop_
_entity_poly.entity_id
_entity_poly.type
_entity_poly.pdbx_seq_one_letter_code
_entity_poly.pdbx_strand_id
1 'polypeptide(L)'
;MGSERRKYEVAVTFAVLFATVVFVSVGCASAITIYVPDNYAKIQWAVDNATAGDTIIVRDGTYNENVDVNVNHLTIQSENGSDSTIIDGNGNGDVVYISTNWVNVSGFTIINSGSGSEGV
;
A
#
# COMPACT_ATOMS: atom_id res chain seq x y z
N MET A 1 5.84 -59.02 -7.75
CA MET A 1 6.92 -58.04 -7.49
C MET A 1 6.85 -56.76 -8.35
N GLY A 2 6.13 -56.71 -9.48
CA GLY A 2 6.01 -55.48 -10.29
C GLY A 2 4.83 -54.56 -9.94
N SER A 3 3.79 -55.06 -9.27
CA SER A 3 2.57 -54.30 -8.97
C SER A 3 2.74 -53.26 -7.86
N GLU A 4 3.65 -53.48 -6.91
CA GLU A 4 3.88 -52.56 -5.79
C GLU A 4 4.73 -51.35 -6.20
N ARG A 5 5.75 -51.55 -7.04
CA ARG A 5 6.59 -50.46 -7.57
C ARG A 5 5.76 -49.40 -8.31
N ARG A 6 4.80 -49.85 -9.13
CA ARG A 6 3.90 -48.97 -9.90
C ARG A 6 2.98 -48.11 -9.02
N LYS A 7 2.63 -48.58 -7.81
CA LYS A 7 1.82 -47.82 -6.84
C LYS A 7 2.61 -46.67 -6.22
N TYR A 8 3.88 -46.92 -5.88
CA TYR A 8 4.76 -45.89 -5.34
C TYR A 8 5.14 -44.85 -6.40
N GLU A 9 5.39 -45.25 -7.65
CA GLU A 9 5.67 -44.31 -8.75
C GLU A 9 4.50 -43.35 -9.00
N VAL A 10 3.26 -43.87 -9.02
CA VAL A 10 2.05 -43.04 -9.16
C VAL A 10 1.86 -42.14 -7.93
N ALA A 11 2.01 -42.65 -6.71
CA ALA A 11 1.87 -41.85 -5.49
C ALA A 11 2.93 -40.74 -5.39
N VAL A 12 4.18 -41.01 -5.78
CA VAL A 12 5.26 -40.01 -5.84
C VAL A 12 4.95 -38.96 -6.89
N THR A 13 4.44 -39.35 -8.06
CA THR A 13 4.05 -38.41 -9.12
C THR A 13 2.91 -37.49 -8.68
N PHE A 14 1.87 -38.02 -8.02
CA PHE A 14 0.78 -37.21 -7.46
C PHE A 14 1.25 -36.30 -6.32
N ALA A 15 2.15 -36.76 -5.45
CA ALA A 15 2.70 -35.95 -4.37
C ALA A 15 3.56 -34.78 -4.89
N VAL A 16 4.36 -35.00 -5.95
CA VAL A 16 5.16 -33.95 -6.60
C VAL A 16 4.28 -32.95 -7.37
N LEU A 17 3.21 -33.42 -8.02
CA LEU A 17 2.23 -32.54 -8.67
C LEU A 17 1.46 -31.68 -7.65
N PHE A 18 1.12 -32.24 -6.48
CA PHE A 18 0.47 -31.48 -5.42
C PHE A 18 1.42 -30.45 -4.79
N ALA A 19 2.71 -30.80 -4.60
CA ALA A 19 3.71 -29.89 -4.06
C ALA A 19 4.06 -28.72 -5.00
N THR A 20 3.94 -28.90 -6.32
CA THR A 20 4.24 -27.84 -7.31
C THR A 20 3.08 -26.88 -7.54
N VAL A 21 1.82 -27.33 -7.43
CA VAL A 21 0.63 -26.47 -7.58
C VAL A 21 0.48 -25.47 -6.41
N VAL A 22 0.98 -25.80 -5.22
CA VAL A 22 0.93 -24.91 -4.04
C VAL A 22 1.95 -23.75 -4.13
N PHE A 23 2.95 -23.84 -5.03
CA PHE A 23 4.04 -22.85 -5.13
C PHE A 23 3.81 -21.73 -6.16
N VAL A 24 2.73 -21.78 -6.96
CA VAL A 24 2.52 -20.86 -8.10
C VAL A 24 1.44 -19.80 -7.84
N SER A 25 0.91 -19.69 -6.62
CA SER A 25 0.01 -18.57 -6.27
C SER A 25 0.78 -17.32 -5.86
N VAL A 26 1.75 -16.90 -6.67
CA VAL A 26 2.14 -15.48 -6.67
C VAL A 26 1.01 -14.77 -7.40
N GLY A 27 -0.05 -14.44 -6.66
CA GLY A 27 -1.06 -13.51 -7.15
C GLY A 27 -0.33 -12.21 -7.49
N CYS A 28 -0.21 -11.91 -8.77
CA CYS A 28 0.12 -10.58 -9.22
C CYS A 28 -1.01 -9.66 -8.74
N ALA A 29 -0.87 -9.09 -7.54
CA ALA A 29 -1.67 -7.96 -7.14
C ALA A 29 -1.40 -6.87 -8.20
N SER A 30 -2.43 -6.54 -8.98
CA SER A 30 -2.35 -5.39 -9.87
C SER A 30 -2.45 -4.15 -9.01
N ALA A 31 -1.54 -3.20 -9.22
CA ALA A 31 -1.69 -1.86 -8.66
C ALA A 31 -3.09 -1.32 -8.98
N ILE A 32 -3.78 -0.81 -7.97
CA ILE A 32 -5.07 -0.12 -8.10
C ILE A 32 -4.94 1.37 -7.82
N THR A 33 -5.95 2.12 -8.26
CA THR A 33 -6.10 3.52 -7.87
C THR A 33 -7.17 3.63 -6.80
N ILE A 34 -6.81 4.23 -5.67
CA ILE A 34 -7.68 4.51 -4.54
C ILE A 34 -7.94 6.02 -4.52
N TYR A 35 -9.20 6.43 -4.48
CA TYR A 35 -9.60 7.83 -4.41
C TYR A 35 -10.01 8.19 -2.99
N VAL A 36 -9.48 9.30 -2.47
CA VAL A 36 -9.90 9.90 -1.21
C VAL A 36 -10.64 11.20 -1.55
N PRO A 37 -11.88 11.42 -1.04
CA PRO A 37 -12.57 10.62 -0.03
C PRO A 37 -13.46 9.46 -0.56
N ASP A 38 -13.50 9.21 -1.86
CA ASP A 38 -14.50 8.32 -2.50
C ASP A 38 -14.47 6.88 -1.99
N ASN A 39 -13.28 6.27 -1.88
CA ASN A 39 -13.08 4.91 -1.38
C ASN A 39 -12.88 4.89 0.15
N TYR A 40 -12.14 5.88 0.65
CA TYR A 40 -11.87 6.05 2.08
C TYR A 40 -11.95 7.53 2.43
N ALA A 41 -12.66 7.86 3.51
CA ALA A 41 -12.85 9.25 3.93
C ALA A 41 -11.57 9.96 4.40
N LYS A 42 -10.48 9.21 4.61
CA LYS A 42 -9.24 9.67 5.21
C LYS A 42 -8.04 9.19 4.42
N ILE A 43 -6.98 10.00 4.36
CA ILE A 43 -5.73 9.62 3.69
C ILE A 43 -5.09 8.44 4.42
N GLN A 44 -5.05 8.45 5.75
CA GLN A 44 -4.45 7.34 6.52
C GLN A 44 -5.18 6.03 6.26
N TRP A 45 -6.52 6.04 6.16
CA TRP A 45 -7.27 4.81 5.90
C TRP A 45 -7.00 4.23 4.51
N ALA A 46 -6.76 5.09 3.51
CA ALA A 46 -6.32 4.65 2.20
C ALA A 46 -4.92 4.02 2.27
N VAL A 47 -3.99 4.60 3.03
CA VAL A 47 -2.64 4.03 3.27
C VAL A 47 -2.74 2.67 3.97
N ASP A 48 -3.54 2.56 5.02
CA ASP A 48 -3.72 1.34 5.81
C ASP A 48 -4.28 0.16 4.98
N ASN A 49 -4.99 0.44 3.89
CA ASN A 49 -5.58 -0.56 3.00
C ASN A 49 -4.84 -0.72 1.67
N ALA A 50 -3.81 0.09 1.42
CA ALA A 50 -3.03 0.02 0.20
C ALA A 50 -2.01 -1.13 0.25
N THR A 51 -1.66 -1.60 -0.94
CA THR A 51 -0.61 -2.58 -1.18
C THR A 51 0.49 -1.98 -2.06
N ALA A 52 1.63 -2.66 -2.11
CA ALA A 52 2.77 -2.16 -2.85
C ALA A 52 2.46 -1.97 -4.35
N GLY A 53 2.74 -0.78 -4.88
CA GLY A 53 2.44 -0.38 -6.25
C GLY A 53 1.15 0.43 -6.40
N ASP A 54 0.29 0.49 -5.39
CA ASP A 54 -0.97 1.24 -5.47
C ASP A 54 -0.74 2.76 -5.60
N THR A 55 -1.76 3.44 -6.12
CA THR A 55 -1.80 4.90 -6.24
C THR A 55 -3.01 5.45 -5.49
N ILE A 56 -2.77 6.33 -4.53
CA ILE A 56 -3.78 7.09 -3.81
C ILE A 56 -3.89 8.47 -4.46
N ILE A 57 -5.07 8.79 -5.00
CA ILE A 57 -5.43 10.11 -5.52
C ILE A 57 -6.28 10.82 -4.46
N VAL A 58 -5.81 11.96 -4.00
CA VAL A 58 -6.50 12.77 -2.99
C VAL A 58 -7.16 13.96 -3.67
N ARG A 59 -8.49 14.00 -3.63
CA ARG A 59 -9.28 15.12 -4.17
C ARG A 59 -9.12 16.38 -3.32
N ASP A 60 -9.46 17.51 -3.92
CA ASP A 60 -9.43 18.84 -3.32
C ASP A 60 -10.07 18.88 -1.93
N GLY A 61 -9.38 19.53 -0.99
CA GLY A 61 -9.84 19.66 0.38
C GLY A 61 -8.73 19.86 1.39
N THR A 62 -9.13 20.05 2.65
CA THR A 62 -8.23 20.09 3.81
C THR A 62 -8.44 18.85 4.66
N TYR A 63 -7.37 18.10 4.85
CA TYR A 63 -7.34 16.85 5.60
C TYR A 63 -6.60 17.08 6.90
N ASN A 64 -7.33 17.09 8.02
CA ASN A 64 -6.74 17.26 9.35
C ASN A 64 -6.26 15.90 9.89
N GLU A 65 -5.04 15.53 9.52
CA GLU A 65 -4.49 14.18 9.73
C GLU A 65 -2.97 14.23 9.87
N ASN A 66 -2.42 13.23 10.57
CA ASN A 66 -1.02 12.84 10.49
C ASN A 66 -0.96 11.52 9.71
N VAL A 67 -0.16 11.46 8.65
CA VAL A 67 -0.10 10.33 7.72
C VAL A 67 1.20 9.54 7.90
N ASP A 68 1.12 8.31 8.41
CA ASP A 68 2.23 7.35 8.48
C ASP A 68 2.21 6.45 7.24
N VAL A 69 3.21 6.66 6.37
CA VAL A 69 3.39 5.91 5.13
C VAL A 69 4.40 4.79 5.34
N ASN A 70 3.87 3.60 5.57
CA ASN A 70 4.63 2.37 5.86
C ASN A 70 4.52 1.30 4.75
N VAL A 71 3.84 1.60 3.64
CA VAL A 71 3.72 0.72 2.46
C VAL A 71 4.80 1.02 1.41
N ASN A 72 5.61 0.02 1.06
CA ASN A 72 6.63 0.17 0.01
C ASN A 72 5.99 0.45 -1.37
N HIS A 73 6.67 1.19 -2.24
CA HIS A 73 6.21 1.46 -3.62
C HIS A 73 4.83 2.12 -3.71
N LEU A 74 4.45 2.93 -2.72
CA LEU A 74 3.17 3.64 -2.73
C LEU A 74 3.29 5.01 -3.39
N THR A 75 2.33 5.36 -4.25
CA THR A 75 2.17 6.73 -4.73
C THR A 75 0.98 7.39 -4.04
N ILE A 76 1.18 8.58 -3.48
CA ILE A 76 0.14 9.43 -2.92
C ILE A 76 0.24 10.79 -3.61
N GLN A 77 -0.81 11.21 -4.30
CA GLN A 77 -0.80 12.49 -5.01
C GLN A 77 -2.13 13.23 -4.91
N SER A 78 -2.04 14.56 -4.87
CA SER A 78 -3.20 15.42 -5.06
C SER A 78 -3.76 15.29 -6.48
N GLU A 79 -5.08 15.38 -6.61
CA GLU A 79 -5.78 15.40 -7.91
C GLU A 79 -5.48 16.68 -8.69
N ASN A 80 -5.52 17.85 -8.03
CA ASN A 80 -5.38 19.16 -8.70
C ASN A 80 -4.20 20.01 -8.19
N GLY A 81 -3.27 19.42 -7.44
CA GLY A 81 -2.06 20.06 -6.96
C GLY A 81 -2.18 20.73 -5.58
N SER A 82 -1.12 21.43 -5.19
CA SER A 82 -0.92 21.89 -3.80
C SER A 82 -1.86 23.02 -3.38
N ASP A 83 -2.33 23.81 -4.34
CA ASP A 83 -3.25 24.92 -4.08
C ASP A 83 -4.65 24.42 -3.69
N SER A 84 -4.99 23.20 -4.10
CA SER A 84 -6.30 22.60 -3.89
C SER A 84 -6.35 21.57 -2.77
N THR A 85 -5.21 20.99 -2.38
CA THR A 85 -5.16 19.87 -1.43
C THR A 85 -4.16 20.13 -0.32
N ILE A 86 -4.69 20.23 0.91
CA ILE A 86 -3.94 20.58 2.12
C ILE A 86 -3.98 19.41 3.10
N ILE A 87 -2.83 19.00 3.62
CA ILE A 87 -2.71 18.12 4.78
C ILE A 87 -2.29 18.98 5.98
N ASP A 88 -3.12 18.99 7.01
CA ASP A 88 -2.97 19.84 8.19
C ASP A 88 -2.75 18.98 9.44
N GLY A 89 -1.54 19.03 10.01
CA GLY A 89 -1.17 18.25 11.20
C GLY A 89 -1.69 18.84 12.52
N ASN A 90 -2.43 19.95 12.49
CA ASN A 90 -3.02 20.58 13.67
C ASN A 90 -2.03 20.92 14.80
N GLY A 91 -0.77 21.18 14.45
CA GLY A 91 0.32 21.49 15.39
C GLY A 91 0.84 20.28 16.16
N ASN A 92 0.57 19.06 15.70
CA ASN A 92 0.96 17.83 16.39
C ASN A 92 1.76 16.90 15.47
N GLY A 93 2.94 16.46 15.94
CA GLY A 93 3.76 15.45 15.25
C GLY A 93 4.19 15.81 13.82
N ASP A 94 4.72 14.82 13.11
CA ASP A 94 5.02 14.92 11.69
C ASP A 94 3.70 14.76 10.91
N VAL A 95 3.42 15.66 9.96
CA VAL A 95 2.17 15.64 9.19
C VAL A 95 2.19 14.48 8.20
N VAL A 96 3.34 14.24 7.58
CA VAL A 96 3.63 13.08 6.73
C VAL A 96 4.95 12.45 7.20
N TYR A 97 4.86 11.22 7.68
CA TYR A 97 5.99 10.41 8.09
C TYR A 97 6.16 9.23 7.13
N ILE A 98 7.36 9.05 6.58
CA ILE A 98 7.65 7.97 5.63
C ILE A 98 8.70 7.04 6.25
N SER A 99 8.30 5.80 6.52
CA SER A 99 9.14 4.79 7.20
C SER A 99 9.59 3.65 6.29
N THR A 100 9.41 3.80 4.99
CA THR A 100 9.52 2.73 3.99
C THR A 100 10.14 3.23 2.66
N ASN A 101 10.42 2.33 1.73
CA ASN A 101 11.15 2.67 0.50
C ASN A 101 10.22 2.91 -0.71
N TRP A 102 10.74 3.68 -1.67
CA TRP A 102 10.11 3.90 -2.99
C TRP A 102 8.72 4.55 -2.92
N VAL A 103 8.50 5.40 -1.92
CA VAL A 103 7.27 6.18 -1.78
C VAL A 103 7.38 7.48 -2.55
N ASN A 104 6.31 7.86 -3.24
CA ASN A 104 6.15 9.19 -3.83
C ASN A 104 4.96 9.90 -3.19
N VAL A 105 5.20 11.02 -2.49
CA VAL A 105 4.16 11.92 -1.98
C VAL A 105 4.29 13.25 -2.71
N SER A 106 3.26 13.70 -3.42
CA SER A 106 3.37 14.87 -4.30
C SER A 106 2.09 15.68 -4.48
N GLY A 107 2.25 16.99 -4.75
CA GLY A 107 1.14 17.88 -5.04
C GLY A 107 0.33 18.34 -3.82
N PHE A 108 0.90 18.30 -2.61
CA PHE A 108 0.21 18.74 -1.40
C PHE A 108 0.79 20.04 -0.86
N THR A 109 -0.06 20.87 -0.28
CA THR A 109 0.36 21.82 0.76
C THR A 109 0.34 21.09 2.10
N ILE A 110 1.47 21.07 2.81
CA ILE A 110 1.60 20.41 4.12
C ILE A 110 1.85 21.50 5.17
N ILE A 111 1.00 21.59 6.19
CA ILE A 111 1.03 22.67 7.18
C ILE A 111 0.82 22.20 8.61
N ASN A 112 1.17 23.09 9.55
CA ASN A 112 0.97 22.93 10.98
C ASN A 112 1.56 21.62 11.53
N SER A 113 2.81 21.31 11.18
CA SER A 113 3.58 20.29 11.88
C SER A 113 3.81 20.70 13.35
N GLY A 114 3.91 19.70 14.22
CA GLY A 114 4.25 19.87 15.63
C GLY A 114 5.65 19.38 15.95
N SER A 115 5.94 19.21 17.24
CA SER A 115 7.17 18.54 17.69
C SER A 115 7.13 17.06 17.30
N GLY A 116 7.71 16.72 16.14
CA GLY A 116 7.77 15.38 15.57
C GLY A 116 9.14 14.73 15.64
N SER A 117 9.29 13.57 14.97
CA SER A 117 10.45 12.67 15.06
C SER A 117 11.39 12.76 13.86
N GLU A 118 11.37 13.90 13.15
CA GLU A 118 12.13 14.21 11.91
C GLU A 118 11.39 13.96 10.57
N GLY A 119 10.06 14.09 10.54
CA GLY A 119 9.24 14.15 9.31
C GLY A 119 8.83 15.58 8.91
N VAL A 120 7.98 15.70 7.87
CA VAL A 120 7.43 16.99 7.36
C VAL A 120 5.99 17.21 7.80
#